data_AF-A0AAW2LWF4-F1
#
_entry.id   AF-A0AAW2LWF4-F1
#
_cell.length_a   1.000
_cell.length_b   1.000
_cell.length_c   1.000
_cell.angle_alpha   90.00
_cell.angle_beta   90.00
_cell.angle_gamma   90.00
#
_symmetry.space_group_name_H-M   'P 1'
#
loop_
_entity.id
_entity.type
_entity.pdbx_description
1 polymer ?
#
loop_
_entity_poly.entity_id
_entity_poly.type
_entity_poly.pdbx_seq_one_letter_code
_entity_poly.pdbx_strand_id
1 'polypeptide(L)'
;MNVSLAMKKDPEADKAFGWVLEMYAYAVASALHGVGNILYKEFMIQPPWDTTIGKAYIIHYTYGCDYDLQGKLTYGKIGEWRFDKRSYDNIWPPRNLTLPPPGVPESVSVRMQHSAVELSGSYILP
;
A
#
# COMPACT_ATOMS: atom_id res chain seq x y z
N MET A 1 -8.27 16.16 -22.84
CA MET A 1 -8.61 16.84 -21.57
C MET A 1 -7.71 16.27 -20.48
N ASN A 2 -7.10 17.08 -19.62
CA ASN A 2 -6.34 16.56 -18.48
C ASN A 2 -7.32 16.22 -17.34
N VAL A 3 -7.67 14.94 -17.23
CA VAL A 3 -8.70 14.45 -16.29
C VAL A 3 -8.29 14.67 -14.84
N SER A 4 -7.02 14.46 -14.49
CA SER A 4 -6.52 14.69 -13.14
C SER A 4 -6.66 16.14 -12.70
N LEU A 5 -6.27 17.08 -13.57
CA LEU A 5 -6.44 18.51 -13.28
C LEU A 5 -7.90 18.94 -13.22
N ALA A 6 -8.76 18.35 -14.06
CA ALA A 6 -10.19 18.64 -14.04
C ALA A 6 -10.84 18.15 -12.73
N MET A 7 -10.55 16.91 -12.33
CA MET A 7 -11.02 16.36 -11.05
C MET A 7 -10.48 17.14 -9.86
N LYS A 8 -9.22 17.59 -9.91
CA LYS A 8 -8.64 18.39 -8.81
C LYS A 8 -9.28 19.77 -8.67
N LYS A 9 -9.80 20.35 -9.76
CA LYS A 9 -10.51 21.64 -9.75
C LYS A 9 -11.98 21.49 -9.39
N ASP A 10 -12.53 20.29 -9.42
CA ASP A 10 -13.89 19.98 -9.02
C ASP A 10 -13.93 19.77 -7.49
N PRO A 11 -14.66 20.61 -6.72
CA PRO A 11 -14.68 20.53 -5.27
C PRO A 11 -15.29 19.24 -4.73
N GLU A 12 -16.23 18.62 -5.45
CA GLU A 12 -16.86 17.37 -5.02
C GLU A 12 -15.90 16.20 -5.21
N ALA A 13 -15.24 16.14 -6.38
CA ALA A 13 -14.24 15.12 -6.67
C ALA A 13 -13.01 15.25 -5.77
N ASP A 14 -12.47 16.45 -5.56
CA ASP A 14 -11.31 16.65 -4.67
C ASP A 14 -11.63 16.24 -3.23
N LYS A 15 -12.83 16.58 -2.75
CA LYS A 15 -13.28 16.16 -1.42
C LYS A 15 -13.48 14.64 -1.31
N ALA A 16 -14.06 14.02 -2.34
CA ALA A 16 -14.39 12.60 -2.32
C ALA A 16 -13.14 11.71 -2.44
N PHE A 17 -12.22 12.05 -3.35
CA PHE A 17 -11.06 11.21 -3.65
C PHE A 17 -9.78 11.67 -2.92
N GLY A 18 -9.67 12.94 -2.54
CA GLY A 18 -8.55 13.47 -1.76
C GLY A 18 -7.18 13.09 -2.34
N TRP A 19 -6.30 12.58 -1.48
CA TRP A 19 -4.91 12.29 -1.84
C TRP A 19 -4.73 11.13 -2.84
N VAL A 20 -5.76 10.31 -3.08
CA VAL A 20 -5.74 9.23 -4.08
C VAL A 20 -6.39 9.65 -5.41
N LEU A 21 -6.79 10.91 -5.56
CA LEU A 21 -7.50 11.44 -6.74
C LEU A 21 -6.80 11.11 -8.06
N GLU A 22 -5.48 11.23 -8.12
CA GLU A 22 -4.73 10.97 -9.35
C GLU A 22 -4.85 9.52 -9.83
N MET A 23 -4.94 8.55 -8.91
CA MET A 23 -5.14 7.13 -9.25
C MET A 23 -6.54 6.91 -9.84
N TYR A 24 -7.56 7.55 -9.28
CA TYR A 24 -8.92 7.49 -9.83
C TYR A 24 -9.05 8.25 -11.15
N ALA A 25 -8.33 9.35 -11.32
CA ALA A 25 -8.29 10.11 -12.55
C ALA A 25 -7.72 9.28 -13.71
N TYR A 26 -6.75 8.40 -13.46
CA TYR A 26 -6.29 7.42 -14.47
C TYR A 26 -7.42 6.48 -14.91
N ALA A 27 -8.20 5.93 -13.96
CA ALA A 27 -9.30 5.04 -14.28
C ALA A 27 -10.40 5.75 -15.09
N VAL A 28 -10.76 6.98 -14.70
CA VAL A 28 -11.72 7.82 -15.43
C VAL A 28 -11.20 8.17 -16.82
N ALA A 29 -9.94 8.58 -16.95
CA ALA A 29 -9.34 8.90 -18.24
C ALA A 29 -9.31 7.67 -19.16
N SER A 30 -8.95 6.50 -18.63
CA SER A 30 -8.95 5.25 -19.37
C SER A 30 -10.33 4.94 -19.93
N ALA A 31 -11.38 5.07 -19.11
CA ALA A 31 -12.76 4.89 -19.55
C ALA A 31 -13.19 5.90 -20.64
N LEU A 32 -12.87 7.19 -20.47
CA LEU A 32 -13.18 8.24 -21.44
C LEU A 32 -12.47 8.05 -22.79
N HIS A 33 -11.32 7.39 -22.79
CA HIS A 33 -10.51 7.13 -23.98
C HIS A 33 -10.66 5.70 -24.54
N GLY A 34 -11.57 4.88 -23.99
CA GLY A 34 -11.78 3.51 -24.46
C GLY A 34 -10.60 2.56 -24.19
N VAL A 35 -9.75 2.88 -23.21
CA VAL A 35 -8.63 2.03 -22.79
C VAL A 35 -9.15 1.00 -21.80
N GLY A 36 -9.18 -0.27 -22.21
CA GLY A 36 -9.56 -1.40 -21.37
C GLY A 36 -8.41 -1.88 -20.49
N ASN A 37 -8.74 -2.32 -19.27
CA ASN A 37 -7.79 -2.93 -18.33
C ASN A 37 -8.21 -4.36 -18.00
N ILE A 38 -7.24 -5.26 -17.84
CA ILE A 38 -7.48 -6.63 -17.37
C ILE A 38 -7.14 -6.69 -15.89
N LEU A 39 -8.12 -7.09 -15.07
CA LEU A 39 -7.90 -7.28 -13.63
C LEU A 39 -7.44 -8.71 -13.34
N TYR A 40 -6.22 -8.86 -12.86
CA TYR A 40 -5.69 -10.09 -12.30
C TYR A 40 -5.73 -10.01 -10.78
N LYS A 41 -6.68 -10.70 -10.14
CA LYS A 41 -6.91 -10.60 -8.69
C LYS A 41 -5.74 -11.16 -7.87
N GLU A 42 -5.02 -12.11 -8.45
CA GLU A 42 -3.86 -12.75 -7.85
C GLU A 42 -2.57 -11.96 -8.11
N PHE A 43 -2.62 -10.79 -8.75
CA PHE A 43 -1.40 -10.05 -9.06
C PHE A 43 -0.74 -9.48 -7.80
N MET A 44 -1.53 -8.95 -6.88
CA MET A 44 -1.01 -8.20 -5.73
C MET A 44 -1.95 -8.25 -4.53
N ILE A 45 -1.39 -8.29 -3.32
CA ILE A 45 -2.08 -8.06 -2.05
C ILE A 45 -1.54 -6.82 -1.31
N GLN A 46 -2.33 -6.25 -0.40
CA GLN A 46 -2.02 -5.05 0.37
C GLN A 46 -2.31 -5.23 1.88
N PRO A 47 -1.31 -5.68 2.65
CA PRO A 47 -1.38 -5.66 4.11
C PRO A 47 -1.47 -4.20 4.65
N PRO A 48 -2.15 -3.98 5.78
CA PRO A 48 -2.74 -4.98 6.67
C PRO A 48 -4.15 -5.45 6.27
N TRP A 49 -4.69 -4.99 5.13
CA TRP A 49 -6.08 -5.24 4.74
C TRP A 49 -6.31 -6.63 4.17
N ASP A 50 -5.43 -7.07 3.27
CA ASP A 50 -5.42 -8.46 2.82
C ASP A 50 -4.71 -9.31 3.85
N THR A 51 -5.41 -10.30 4.44
CA THR A 51 -4.91 -11.10 5.57
C THR A 51 -4.21 -12.39 5.16
N THR A 52 -4.31 -12.78 3.90
CA THR A 52 -3.74 -14.04 3.35
C THR A 52 -2.92 -13.75 2.11
N ILE A 53 -1.89 -14.56 1.85
CA ILE A 53 -1.02 -14.39 0.66
C ILE A 53 -1.64 -15.06 -0.55
N GLY A 54 -2.18 -16.27 -0.37
CA GLY A 54 -2.77 -17.04 -1.46
C GLY A 54 -1.80 -17.23 -2.63
N LYS A 55 -2.22 -16.83 -3.83
CA LYS A 55 -1.43 -16.93 -5.08
C LYS A 55 -0.84 -15.57 -5.51
N ALA A 56 -0.73 -14.62 -4.59
CA ALA A 56 -0.26 -13.28 -4.90
C ALA A 56 1.18 -13.28 -5.43
N TYR A 57 1.43 -12.57 -6.53
CA TYR A 57 2.79 -12.38 -7.05
C TYR A 57 3.54 -11.23 -6.36
N ILE A 58 2.81 -10.19 -5.93
CA ILE A 58 3.36 -8.99 -5.31
C ILE A 58 2.69 -8.74 -3.95
N ILE A 59 3.48 -8.31 -2.96
CA ILE A 59 2.96 -7.72 -1.72
C ILE A 59 3.29 -6.23 -1.75
N HIS A 60 2.27 -5.37 -1.75
CA HIS A 60 2.46 -3.93 -1.80
C HIS A 60 2.08 -3.29 -0.47
N TYR A 61 3.09 -2.72 0.19
CA TYR A 61 2.92 -2.01 1.46
C TYR A 61 2.56 -0.55 1.18
N THR A 62 1.26 -0.25 1.13
CA THR A 62 0.75 1.13 1.09
C THR A 62 0.68 1.74 2.48
N TYR A 63 0.27 0.93 3.47
CA TYR A 63 0.03 1.37 4.83
C TYR A 63 1.04 0.77 5.81
N GLY A 64 1.25 1.48 6.92
CA GLY A 64 1.97 0.92 8.06
C GLY A 64 1.19 -0.26 8.66
N CYS A 65 1.91 -1.34 8.92
CA CYS A 65 1.45 -2.51 9.64
C CYS A 65 1.76 -2.30 11.13
N ASP A 66 0.84 -1.65 11.84
CA ASP A 66 0.96 -1.30 13.25
C ASP A 66 0.12 -2.23 14.12
N TYR A 67 0.75 -2.94 15.06
CA TYR A 67 0.11 -3.94 15.90
C TYR A 67 0.50 -3.77 17.37
N ASP A 68 -0.42 -4.10 18.27
CA ASP A 68 -0.07 -4.33 19.68
C ASP A 68 0.60 -5.71 19.86
N LEU A 69 1.14 -5.97 21.06
CA LEU A 69 1.80 -7.24 21.36
C LEU A 69 0.86 -8.45 21.37
N GLN A 70 -0.46 -8.24 21.29
CA GLN A 70 -1.48 -9.30 21.17
C GLN A 70 -1.85 -9.56 19.70
N GLY A 71 -1.22 -8.88 18.74
CA GLY A 71 -1.44 -9.07 17.31
C GLY A 71 -2.67 -8.33 16.78
N LYS A 72 -3.22 -7.36 17.52
CA LYS A 72 -4.35 -6.55 17.07
C LYS A 72 -3.85 -5.28 16.36
N LEU A 73 -4.43 -5.01 15.20
CA LEU A 73 -4.10 -3.84 14.38
C LEU A 73 -4.46 -2.53 15.11
N THR A 74 -3.52 -1.59 15.20
CA THR A 74 -3.70 -0.28 15.82
C THR A 74 -3.86 0.81 14.75
N TYR A 75 -5.07 0.96 14.22
CA TYR A 75 -5.32 1.93 13.15
C TYR A 75 -5.06 3.38 13.58
N GLY A 76 -4.33 4.13 12.74
CA GLY A 76 -4.05 5.56 12.94
C GLY A 76 -3.09 5.89 14.09
N LYS A 77 -2.42 4.88 14.66
CA LYS A 77 -1.43 5.03 15.74
C LYS A 77 -0.23 4.13 15.48
N ILE A 78 0.94 4.56 15.92
CA ILE A 78 2.13 3.69 15.93
C ILE A 78 1.89 2.57 16.95
N GLY A 79 1.95 1.32 16.48
CA GLY A 79 1.80 0.14 17.32
C GLY A 79 3.06 -0.15 18.13
N GLU A 80 2.95 -1.09 19.08
CA GLU A 80 4.10 -1.59 19.83
C GLU A 80 5.07 -2.37 18.92
N TRP A 81 4.51 -3.08 17.94
CA TRP A 81 5.24 -3.58 16.78
C TRP A 81 4.79 -2.84 15.53
N ARG A 82 5.74 -2.46 14.69
CA ARG A 82 5.49 -1.73 13.45
C ARG A 82 6.36 -2.26 12.32
N PHE A 83 5.73 -2.43 11.16
CA PHE A 83 6.43 -2.40 9.88
C PHE A 83 5.84 -1.32 8.99
N ASP A 84 6.67 -0.37 8.58
CA ASP A 84 6.30 0.65 7.61
C ASP A 84 7.45 0.90 6.66
N LYS A 85 7.19 0.73 5.36
CA LYS A 85 8.21 0.88 4.32
C LYS A 85 8.86 2.27 4.35
N ARG A 86 8.08 3.29 4.75
CA ARG A 86 8.53 4.70 4.85
C ARG A 86 9.62 4.91 5.90
N SER A 87 9.75 4.01 6.87
CA SER A 87 10.88 4.02 7.81
C SER A 87 12.22 3.72 7.14
N TYR A 88 12.20 3.28 5.87
CA TYR A 88 13.35 2.86 5.10
C TYR A 88 13.50 3.66 3.78
N ASP A 89 12.90 4.84 3.66
CA ASP A 89 12.95 5.64 2.42
C ASP A 89 14.39 6.05 2.02
N ASN A 90 15.28 6.22 3.00
CA ASN A 90 16.67 6.65 2.78
C ASN A 90 17.70 5.61 3.26
N ILE A 91 17.24 4.50 3.82
CA ILE A 91 18.10 3.47 4.39
C ILE A 91 17.59 2.10 3.99
N TRP A 92 18.49 1.17 3.71
CA TRP A 92 18.05 -0.19 3.41
C TRP A 92 17.44 -0.85 4.66
N PRO A 93 16.36 -1.65 4.54
CA PRO A 93 15.86 -2.42 5.65
C PRO A 93 16.95 -3.33 6.23
N PRO A 94 17.07 -3.42 7.57
CA PRO A 94 18.01 -4.35 8.17
C PRO A 94 17.66 -5.78 7.77
N ARG A 95 18.67 -6.64 7.60
CA ARG A 95 18.46 -8.04 7.20
C ARG A 95 17.60 -8.84 8.19
N ASN A 96 17.62 -8.44 9.46
CA ASN A 96 16.93 -9.12 10.56
C ASN A 96 15.83 -8.20 11.13
N LEU A 97 14.72 -8.06 10.39
CA LEU A 97 13.55 -7.33 10.89
C LEU A 97 12.95 -8.05 12.10
N THR A 98 12.40 -7.28 13.03
CA THR A 98 11.71 -7.85 14.20
C THR A 98 10.51 -8.65 13.74
N LEU A 99 10.37 -9.87 14.27
CA LEU A 99 9.21 -10.72 13.96
C LEU A 99 7.94 -10.08 14.52
N PRO A 100 6.81 -10.18 13.79
CA PRO A 100 5.54 -9.69 14.29
C PRO A 100 5.07 -10.49 15.51
N PRO A 101 4.24 -9.88 16.37
CA PRO A 101 3.63 -10.56 17.50
C PRO A 101 2.72 -11.71 17.05
N PRO A 102 2.48 -12.71 17.92
CA PRO A 102 1.50 -13.77 17.65
C PRO A 102 0.12 -13.18 17.36
N GLY A 103 -0.63 -13.78 16.43
CA GLY A 103 -1.98 -13.34 16.06
C GLY A 103 -2.04 -12.35 14.88
N VAL A 104 -0.89 -11.84 14.43
CA VAL A 104 -0.79 -11.04 13.21
C VAL A 104 -1.11 -11.89 11.97
N PRO A 105 -1.80 -11.36 10.94
CA PRO A 105 -2.14 -12.09 9.73
C PRO A 105 -0.95 -12.68 8.97
N GLU A 106 -1.20 -13.76 8.23
CA GLU A 106 -0.21 -14.46 7.40
C GLU A 106 0.55 -13.50 6.48
N SER A 107 -0.21 -12.63 5.80
CA SER A 107 0.30 -11.65 4.83
C SER A 107 1.33 -10.66 5.38
N VAL A 108 1.34 -10.44 6.71
CA VAL A 108 2.33 -9.62 7.40
C VAL A 108 3.47 -10.49 7.96
N SER A 109 3.17 -11.72 8.37
CA SER A 109 4.13 -12.64 9.02
C SER A 109 5.16 -13.31 8.09
N VAL A 110 4.76 -13.75 6.89
CA VAL A 110 5.54 -14.71 6.09
C VAL A 110 6.75 -14.06 5.39
N ARG A 111 6.71 -12.77 5.05
CA ARG A 111 7.73 -12.16 4.18
C ARG A 111 8.85 -11.41 4.89
N MET A 112 8.74 -11.16 6.19
CA MET A 112 9.83 -10.59 6.99
C MET A 112 11.01 -11.57 7.16
N GLN A 113 10.78 -12.88 6.92
CA GLN A 113 11.78 -13.94 7.06
C GLN A 113 12.57 -14.24 5.76
N HIS A 114 12.09 -13.84 4.58
CA HIS A 114 12.68 -14.21 3.28
C HIS A 114 12.77 -13.02 2.30
N SER A 115 13.77 -12.16 2.50
CA SER A 115 14.52 -11.37 1.49
C SER A 115 13.81 -10.41 0.51
N ALA A 116 14.51 -9.29 0.23
CA ALA A 116 14.27 -8.30 -0.83
C ALA A 116 12.93 -7.55 -0.78
N VAL A 117 12.83 -6.61 0.16
CA VAL A 117 11.87 -5.51 0.04
C VAL A 117 12.44 -4.56 -1.01
N GLU A 118 11.96 -4.65 -2.25
CA GLU A 118 12.20 -3.60 -3.24
C GLU A 118 11.32 -2.40 -2.86
N LEU A 119 11.91 -1.46 -2.14
CA LEU A 119 11.28 -0.21 -1.73
C LEU A 119 11.25 0.74 -2.93
N SER A 120 10.39 0.48 -3.92
CA SER A 120 10.21 1.42 -5.01
C SER A 120 9.35 2.61 -4.54
N GLY A 121 9.96 3.80 -4.53
CA GLY A 121 9.28 5.06 -4.82
C GLY A 121 9.05 6.00 -3.65
N SER A 122 9.97 6.94 -3.46
CA SER A 122 9.62 8.32 -3.12
C SER A 122 9.59 9.12 -4.42
N TYR A 123 8.39 9.53 -4.85
CA TYR A 123 8.24 10.56 -5.85
C TYR A 123 8.80 11.87 -5.27
N ILE A 124 10.04 12.20 -5.61
CA ILE A 124 10.49 13.60 -5.58
C ILE A 124 9.86 14.23 -6.82
N LEU A 125 8.71 14.87 -6.64
CA LEU A 125 8.28 15.90 -7.58
C LEU A 125 9.27 17.07 -7.44
N PRO A 126 9.82 17.61 -8.54
CA PRO A 126 10.69 18.78 -8.52
C PRO A 126 9.97 20.05 -8.06
#